data_AF-A0A930AEE8-F1
#
_entry.id   AF-A0A930AEE8-F1
#
_cell.length_a   1.000
_cell.length_b   1.000
_cell.length_c   1.000
_cell.angle_alpha   90.00
_cell.angle_beta   90.00
_cell.angle_gamma   90.00
#
_symmetry.space_group_name_H-M   'P 1'
#
loop_
_entity.id
_entity.type
_entity.pdbx_description
1 polymer ?
#
loop_
_entity_poly.entity_id
_entity_poly.type
_entity_poly.pdbx_seq_one_letter_code
_entity_poly.pdbx_strand_id
1 'polypeptide(L)' 'MSEIKKIPVILDGDPGHDDAIAWVFAKANPVFDIKAVTSVAGNQTLSKTTYNAMRICTLLGIDAPIAKGRELPLLSP' A
#
# COMPACT_ATOMS: atom_id res chain seq x y z
N MET A 1 -13.87 26.86 7.00
CA MET A 1 -13.76 25.43 6.64
C MET A 1 -13.43 24.69 7.92
N SER A 2 -14.26 23.74 8.37
CA SER A 2 -13.90 22.92 9.53
C SER A 2 -12.65 22.10 9.20
N GLU A 3 -11.74 21.99 10.16
CA GLU A 3 -10.55 21.16 10.03
C GLU A 3 -10.99 19.71 9.82
N ILE A 4 -10.61 19.11 8.68
CA ILE A 4 -10.94 17.71 8.41
C ILE A 4 -10.04 16.86 9.31
N LYS A 5 -10.63 16.19 10.31
CA LYS A 5 -9.93 15.20 11.11
C LYS A 5 -9.44 14.08 10.20
N LYS A 6 -8.12 13.95 10.04
CA LYS A 6 -7.53 12.90 9.22
C LYS A 6 -7.62 11.54 9.91
N ILE A 7 -7.80 10.50 9.10
CA ILE A 7 -7.81 9.10 9.51
C ILE A 7 -6.42 8.53 9.22
N PRO A 8 -5.65 8.11 10.25
CA PRO A 8 -4.37 7.46 10.04
C PRO A 8 -4.59 6.06 9.47
N VAL A 9 -3.87 5.72 8.40
CA VAL A 9 -4.00 4.42 7.72
C VAL A 9 -2.64 3.80 7.40
N ILE A 10 -2.61 2.47 7.31
CA ILE A 10 -1.52 1.69 6.73
C ILE A 10 -2.07 1.04 5.47
N LEU A 11 -1.33 1.14 4.37
CA LEU A 11 -1.67 0.45 3.12
C LEU A 11 -0.95 -0.90 3.09
N ASP A 12 -1.68 -1.99 3.32
CA ASP A 12 -1.17 -3.36 3.20
C ASP A 12 -1.78 -4.02 1.97
N GLY A 13 -0.98 -4.68 1.15
CA GLY A 13 -1.49 -5.39 -0.03
C GLY A 13 -0.44 -6.14 -0.82
N ASP A 14 -0.85 -6.80 -1.90
CA ASP A 14 -0.01 -7.55 -2.84
C ASP A 14 -0.06 -6.91 -4.23
N PRO A 15 0.54 -5.71 -4.43
CA PRO A 15 0.03 -4.76 -5.42
C PRO A 15 -0.10 -5.29 -6.85
N GLY A 16 -1.36 -5.49 -7.25
CA GLY A 16 -1.84 -5.64 -8.62
C GLY A 16 -2.41 -4.33 -9.17
N HIS A 17 -3.24 -4.44 -10.22
CA HIS A 17 -3.85 -3.27 -10.87
C HIS A 17 -4.92 -2.62 -9.96
N ASP A 18 -5.67 -3.43 -9.22
CA ASP A 18 -6.71 -3.01 -8.29
C ASP A 18 -6.13 -2.32 -7.05
N ASP A 19 -5.06 -2.85 -6.44
CA ASP A 19 -4.35 -2.18 -5.35
C ASP A 19 -3.81 -0.82 -5.78
N ALA A 20 -3.23 -0.72 -6.98
CA ALA A 20 -2.72 0.53 -7.51
C ALA A 20 -3.82 1.59 -7.59
N ILE A 21 -5.01 1.21 -8.05
CA ILE A 21 -6.19 2.10 -8.10
C ILE A 21 -6.64 2.48 -6.69
N ALA A 22 -6.70 1.52 -5.77
CA ALA A 22 -7.07 1.79 -4.37
C ALA A 22 -6.10 2.79 -3.71
N TRP A 23 -4.80 2.65 -3.97
CA TRP A 23 -3.77 3.52 -3.41
C TRP A 23 -3.79 4.92 -4.04
N VAL A 24 -4.14 5.05 -5.33
CA VAL A 24 -4.44 6.34 -5.98
C VAL A 24 -5.58 7.05 -5.24
N PHE A 25 -6.68 6.35 -4.97
CA PHE A 25 -7.80 6.92 -4.22
C PHE A 25 -7.40 7.31 -2.79
N ALA A 26 -6.64 6.46 -2.10
CA ALA A 26 -6.16 6.74 -0.75
C ALA A 26 -5.29 8.01 -0.71
N LYS A 27 -4.37 8.18 -1.65
CA LYS A 27 -3.51 9.37 -1.74
C LYS A 27 -4.27 10.63 -2.16
N ALA A 28 -5.24 10.51 -3.06
CA ALA A 28 -6.01 11.65 -3.57
C ALA A 28 -7.02 12.18 -2.54
N ASN A 29 -7.46 11.35 -1.59
CA ASN A 29 -8.43 11.74 -0.58
C ASN A 29 -7.75 12.44 0.63
N PRO A 30 -8.04 13.73 0.89
CA PRO A 30 -7.38 14.48 1.97
C PRO A 30 -7.76 14.01 3.38
N VAL A 31 -8.77 13.14 3.51
CA VAL A 31 -9.17 12.53 4.77
C VAL A 31 -8.12 11.52 5.27
N PHE A 32 -7.34 10.89 4.38
CA PHE A 32 -6.39 9.88 4.80
C PHE A 32 -4.99 10.46 5.09
N ASP A 33 -4.37 9.90 6.13
CA ASP A 33 -3.00 10.17 6.54
C ASP A 33 -2.22 8.85 6.49
N ILE A 34 -1.57 8.59 5.36
CA ILE A 34 -0.86 7.34 5.09
C ILE A 34 0.41 7.30 5.94
N LYS A 35 0.46 6.39 6.91
CA LYS A 35 1.57 6.26 7.87
C LYS A 35 2.62 5.24 7.48
N ALA A 36 2.23 4.21 6.73
CA ALA A 36 3.13 3.17 6.24
C ALA A 36 2.52 2.45 5.05
N VAL A 37 3.37 1.75 4.30
CA VAL A 37 2.99 0.82 3.26
C VAL A 37 3.68 -0.52 3.50
N THR A 38 2.93 -1.61 3.44
CA THR A 38 3.45 -2.97 3.55
C THR A 38 3.04 -3.78 2.33
N SER A 39 3.95 -4.66 1.88
CA SER A 39 3.67 -5.56 0.76
C SER A 39 3.66 -7.01 1.24
N VAL A 40 2.75 -7.84 0.74
CA VAL A 40 2.67 -9.28 0.99
C VAL A 40 2.70 -10.06 -0.33
N ALA A 41 3.03 -11.36 -0.28
CA ALA A 41 2.81 -12.25 -1.42
C ALA A 41 1.32 -12.60 -1.55
N GLY A 42 0.85 -12.74 -2.78
CA GLY A 42 -0.54 -13.09 -3.10
C GLY A 42 -0.68 -13.43 -4.57
N ASN A 43 -1.09 -12.47 -5.40
CA ASN A 43 -1.21 -12.61 -6.85
C ASN A 43 0.13 -12.88 -7.57
N GLN A 44 1.25 -12.55 -6.92
CA GLN A 44 2.62 -12.69 -7.39
C GLN A 44 3.56 -12.96 -6.22
N THR A 45 4.82 -13.27 -6.54
CA THR A 45 5.89 -13.41 -5.55
C THR A 45 6.09 -12.11 -4.77
N LEU A 46 6.49 -12.22 -3.50
CA LEU A 46 6.73 -11.03 -2.66
C LEU A 46 7.73 -10.07 -3.29
N SER A 47 8.77 -10.57 -3.96
CA SER A 47 9.73 -9.73 -4.68
C SER A 47 9.06 -8.80 -5.70
N LYS A 48 8.07 -9.30 -6.43
CA LYS A 48 7.33 -8.52 -7.43
C LYS A 48 6.33 -7.58 -6.76
N THR A 49 5.60 -8.02 -5.74
CA THR A 49 4.62 -7.17 -5.06
C THR A 49 5.30 -6.04 -4.28
N THR A 50 6.43 -6.30 -3.61
CA THR A 50 7.27 -5.24 -3.00
C THR A 50 7.78 -4.26 -4.07
N TYR A 51 8.24 -4.76 -5.21
CA TYR A 51 8.67 -3.90 -6.31
C TYR A 51 7.53 -3.02 -6.86
N ASN A 52 6.35 -3.60 -7.06
CA ASN A 52 5.16 -2.86 -7.48
C ASN A 52 4.76 -1.80 -6.44
N ALA A 53 4.78 -2.15 -5.14
CA ALA A 53 4.50 -1.20 -4.06
C ALA A 53 5.42 0.03 -4.14
N MET A 54 6.73 -0.19 -4.25
CA MET A 54 7.71 0.90 -4.38
C MET A 54 7.46 1.76 -5.61
N ARG A 55 7.14 1.14 -6.76
CA ARG A 55 6.85 1.85 -8.02
C ARG A 55 5.59 2.71 -7.90
N ILE A 56 4.53 2.18 -7.31
CA ILE A 56 3.27 2.91 -7.09
C ILE A 56 3.50 4.06 -6.11
N CYS A 57 4.16 3.84 -4.97
CA CYS A 57 4.47 4.90 -4.02
C CYS A 57 5.34 6.00 -4.63
N THR A 58 6.33 5.64 -5.47
CA THR A 58 7.15 6.60 -6.22
C THR A 58 6.31 7.43 -7.17
N LEU A 59 5.40 6.80 -7.93
CA LEU A 59 4.51 7.48 -8.87
C LEU A 59 3.56 8.45 -8.16
N LEU A 60 3.04 8.06 -7.00
CA LEU A 60 2.04 8.81 -6.24
C LEU A 60 2.62 9.85 -5.27
N GLY A 61 3.96 9.89 -5.11
CA GLY A 61 4.60 10.71 -4.09
C GLY A 61 4.13 10.36 -2.67
N ILE A 62 4.09 9.05 -2.36
CA ILE A 62 3.85 8.55 -1.01
C ILE A 62 5.21 8.36 -0.34
N ASP A 63 5.54 9.24 0.59
CA ASP A 63 6.83 9.24 1.32
C ASP A 63 6.81 8.39 2.61
N ALA A 64 5.70 7.67 2.85
CA ALA A 64 5.57 6.80 4.00
C ALA A 64 6.58 5.62 3.93
N PRO A 65 7.10 5.14 5.07
CA PRO A 65 8.01 4.01 5.10
C PRO A 65 7.35 2.77 4.48
N ILE A 66 8.12 2.07 3.64
CA ILE A 66 7.69 0.84 2.97
C ILE A 66 8.42 -0.35 3.59
N ALA A 67 7.68 -1.40 3.96
CA ALA A 67 8.25 -2.62 4.50
C ALA A 67 7.78 -3.88 3.74
N LYS A 68 8.71 -4.83 3.56
CA LYS A 68 8.46 -6.14 2.96
C LYS A 68 7.87 -7.08 4.01
N GLY A 69 6.72 -7.68 3.71
CA GLY A 69 5.96 -8.58 4.58
C GLY A 69 6.26 -10.06 4.36
N ARG A 70 5.23 -10.91 4.43
CA ARG A 70 5.37 -12.38 4.33
C ARG A 70 5.43 -12.88 2.89
N GLU A 71 6.30 -13.87 2.66
CA GLU A 71 6.47 -14.52 1.35
C GLU A 71 5.43 -15.61 1.09
N LEU A 72 4.82 -16.14 2.14
CA LEU A 72 3.89 -17.25 2.06
C LEU A 72 2.71 -17.04 3.01
N PRO A 73 1.54 -17.66 2.71
CA PRO A 73 0.42 -17.75 3.63
C PRO A 73 0.85 -18.29 5.00
N LEU A 74 0.05 -18.01 6.04
CA LEU A 74 0.25 -18.60 7.36
C LEU A 74 0.09 -20.12 7.33
N LEU A 75 -0.90 -20.59 6.58
CA LEU A 75 -1.20 -21.99 6.32
C LEU A 75 -1.48 -22.13 4.83
N SER A 76 -0.89 -23.14 4.20
CA SER A 76 -1.21 -23.60 2.86
C SER A 76 -1.18 -25.13 2.90
N PRO A 77 -2.10 -25.84 2.23
CA PRO A 77 -2.03 -27.30 2.12
C PRO A 77 -0.67 -27.77 1.57
#